data_AF-A0A7S0G684-F1
#
_entry.id   AF-A0A7S0G684-F1
#
_cell.length_a   1.000
_cell.length_b   1.000
_cell.length_c   1.000
_cell.angle_alpha   90.00
_cell.angle_beta   90.00
_cell.angle_gamma   90.00
#
_symmetry.space_group_name_H-M   'P 1'
#
loop_
_entity.id
_entity.type
_entity.pdbx_description
1 polymer ?
#
loop_
_entity_poly.entity_id
_entity_poly.type
_entity_poly.pdbx_seq_one_letter_code
_entity_poly.pdbx_strand_id
1 'polypeptide(L)'
;AALAEYLIYSHRCRPECNISGKAIFELGAGVGLTGLVIASSASTSAYRSANSDHAGQQLSISSAKSIFMSDHTSVVLENLAHNVELNRKNGLLDESCCVSSVSYDL
;
A
#
# COMPACT_ATOMS: atom_id res chain seq x y z
N ALA A 1 11.11 3.55 4.70
CA ALA A 1 10.55 2.78 5.84
C ALA A 1 9.68 3.64 6.75
N ALA A 2 10.17 4.78 7.27
CA ALA A 2 9.43 5.61 8.23
C ALA A 2 8.02 6.05 7.76
N LEU A 3 7.84 6.39 6.49
CA LEU A 3 6.53 6.81 5.96
C LEU A 3 5.52 5.65 5.89
N ALA A 4 5.95 4.46 5.46
CA ALA A 4 5.09 3.29 5.39
C ALA A 4 4.58 2.88 6.79
N GLU A 5 5.47 2.89 7.78
CA GLU A 5 5.11 2.63 9.19
C GLU A 5 4.13 3.68 9.74
N TYR A 6 4.40 4.96 9.47
CA TYR A 6 3.49 6.04 9.87
C TYR A 6 2.09 5.88 9.28
N LEU A 7 1.97 5.46 8.01
CA LEU A 7 0.67 5.26 7.36
C LEU A 7 -0.08 4.05 7.92
N ILE A 8 0.63 2.95 8.20
CA ILE A 8 0.06 1.79 8.92
C ILE A 8 -0.48 2.23 10.29
N TYR A 9 0.32 2.99 11.05
CA TYR A 9 -0.09 3.48 12.37
C TYR A 9 -1.24 4.48 12.29
N SER A 10 -1.18 5.43 11.36
CA SER A 10 -2.17 6.50 11.21
C SER A 10 -3.53 5.95 10.79
N HIS A 11 -3.58 4.92 9.95
CA HIS A 11 -4.85 4.25 9.64
C HIS A 11 -5.48 3.56 10.85
N ARG A 12 -4.66 3.05 11.78
CA ARG A 12 -5.16 2.42 13.01
C ARG A 12 -5.66 3.42 14.03
N CYS A 13 -4.99 4.57 14.15
CA CYS A 13 -5.18 5.48 15.29
C CYS A 13 -5.80 6.83 14.92
N ARG A 14 -5.95 7.16 13.64
CA ARG A 14 -6.47 8.46 13.18
C ARG A 14 -7.52 8.27 12.07
N PRO A 15 -8.83 8.30 12.40
CA PRO A 15 -9.89 8.15 11.40
C PRO A 15 -9.90 9.26 10.33
N GLU A 16 -9.23 10.38 10.57
CA GLU A 16 -9.05 11.48 9.60
C GLU A 16 -8.04 11.16 8.49
N CYS A 17 -7.14 10.20 8.73
CA CYS A 17 -6.23 9.69 7.71
C CYS A 17 -7.00 8.66 6.85
N ASN A 18 -7.94 9.16 6.05
CA ASN A 18 -8.72 8.33 5.13
C ASN A 18 -8.09 8.40 3.74
N ILE A 19 -7.48 7.30 3.30
CA ILE A 19 -6.99 7.15 1.92
C ILE A 19 -7.96 6.38 1.03
N SER A 20 -9.06 5.87 1.61
CA SER A 20 -10.04 5.07 0.91
C SER A 20 -10.54 5.80 -0.32
N GLY A 21 -10.52 5.12 -1.47
CA GLY A 21 -11.04 5.66 -2.72
C GLY A 21 -10.24 6.82 -3.29
N LYS A 22 -9.12 7.22 -2.67
CA LYS A 22 -8.26 8.30 -3.16
C LYS A 22 -7.27 7.79 -4.21
N ALA A 23 -6.86 8.69 -5.09
CA ALA A 23 -5.67 8.51 -5.92
C ALA A 23 -4.45 9.00 -5.15
N ILE A 24 -3.42 8.18 -5.07
CA ILE A 24 -2.16 8.47 -4.36
C ILE A 24 -1.03 8.57 -5.37
N PHE A 25 -0.15 9.55 -5.18
CA PHE A 25 1.06 9.71 -5.96
C PHE A 25 2.28 9.66 -5.03
N GLU A 26 3.15 8.68 -5.23
CA GLU A 26 4.42 8.54 -4.50
C GLU A 26 5.58 8.97 -5.39
N LEU A 27 6.27 10.03 -4.98
CA LEU A 27 7.47 10.56 -5.63
C LEU A 27 8.71 9.95 -4.97
N GLY A 28 9.67 9.48 -5.78
CA GLY A 28 10.87 8.82 -5.26
C GLY A 28 10.54 7.50 -4.56
N ALA A 29 9.69 6.69 -5.19
CA ALA A 29 9.16 5.46 -4.61
C ALA A 29 10.24 4.40 -4.34
N GLY A 30 11.38 4.47 -5.01
CA GLY A 30 12.45 3.48 -4.92
C GLY A 30 11.91 2.08 -5.23
N VAL A 31 12.00 1.19 -4.25
CA VAL A 31 11.48 -0.19 -4.35
C VAL A 31 9.96 -0.30 -4.19
N GLY A 32 9.26 0.80 -3.85
CA GLY A 32 7.80 0.87 -3.78
C GLY A 32 7.19 0.48 -2.43
N LEU A 33 7.98 0.42 -1.35
CA LEU A 33 7.48 -0.08 -0.06
C LEU A 33 6.21 0.65 0.43
N THR A 34 6.19 1.99 0.34
CA THR A 34 5.05 2.78 0.84
C THR A 34 3.80 2.51 0.00
N GLY A 35 3.87 2.67 -1.32
CA GLY A 35 2.76 2.40 -2.21
C GLY A 35 2.27 0.95 -2.16
N LEU A 36 3.18 -0.03 -2.05
CA LEU A 36 2.80 -1.45 -1.93
C LEU A 36 2.07 -1.74 -0.61
N VAL A 37 2.52 -1.17 0.51
CA VAL A 37 1.82 -1.31 1.80
C VAL A 37 0.43 -0.69 1.73
N ILE A 38 0.31 0.48 1.11
CA ILE A 38 -0.98 1.17 0.92
C ILE A 38 -1.92 0.39 -0.02
N ALA A 39 -1.38 -0.18 -1.10
CA ALA A 39 -2.13 -1.01 -2.04
C ALA A 39 -2.44 -2.40 -1.48
N SER A 40 -1.87 -2.77 -0.33
CA SER A 40 -1.96 -4.14 0.14
C SER A 40 -3.41 -4.50 0.51
N SER A 41 -3.79 -5.67 0.04
CA SER A 41 -5.10 -6.30 0.17
C SER A 41 -5.42 -6.76 1.58
N ALA A 42 -4.70 -6.28 2.60
CA ALA A 42 -4.68 -6.85 3.94
C ALA A 42 -6.07 -6.74 4.60
N SER A 43 -6.95 -7.67 4.22
CA SER A 43 -7.95 -8.28 5.05
C SER A 43 -7.17 -8.87 6.20
N THR A 44 -6.99 -8.09 7.26
CA THR A 44 -6.35 -8.53 8.50
C THR A 44 -7.28 -9.51 9.23
N SER A 45 -7.62 -10.61 8.58
CA SER A 45 -8.31 -11.76 9.16
C SER A 45 -7.33 -12.68 9.91
N ALA A 46 -6.01 -12.45 9.78
CA ALA A 46 -4.96 -13.31 10.32
C ALA A 46 -4.43 -12.92 11.71
N TYR A 47 -4.88 -11.82 12.33
CA TYR A 47 -4.60 -11.52 13.74
C TYR A 47 -5.70 -12.10 14.67
N ARG A 48 -6.23 -13.29 14.32
CA ARG A 48 -7.33 -13.95 15.05
C ARG A 48 -6.89 -15.00 16.08
N SER A 49 -5.60 -15.23 16.31
CA SER A 49 -5.19 -16.30 17.22
C SER A 49 -4.11 -15.85 18.20
N ALA A 50 -4.53 -15.19 19.30
CA ALA A 50 -3.79 -15.25 20.57
C ALA A 50 -4.56 -14.72 21.79
N ASN A 51 -5.56 -13.84 21.68
CA ASN A 51 -6.27 -13.34 22.86
C ASN A 51 -7.78 -13.20 22.61
N SER A 52 -8.51 -14.14 23.20
CA SER A 52 -9.92 -14.02 23.50
C SER A 52 -10.14 -12.83 24.43
N ASP A 53 -11.31 -12.19 24.29
CA ASP A 53 -11.87 -11.15 25.14
C ASP A 53 -11.53 -9.71 24.72
N HIS A 54 -12.56 -9.01 24.22
CA HIS A 54 -12.67 -7.62 23.76
C HIS A 54 -12.74 -7.48 22.22
N ALA A 55 -13.84 -6.88 21.76
CA ALA A 55 -14.28 -6.76 20.38
C ALA A 55 -13.16 -6.30 19.43
N GLY A 56 -12.60 -7.25 18.68
CA GLY A 56 -11.63 -6.97 17.63
C GLY A 56 -12.31 -6.28 16.44
N GLN A 57 -12.02 -4.99 16.25
CA GLN A 57 -12.32 -4.31 14.99
C GLN A 57 -11.53 -4.97 13.86
N GLN A 58 -12.26 -5.47 12.86
CA GLN A 58 -11.70 -5.90 11.58
C GLN A 58 -11.05 -4.67 10.92
N LEU A 59 -9.72 -4.61 10.91
CA LEU A 59 -8.97 -3.54 10.23
C LEU A 59 -9.03 -3.81 8.73
N SER A 60 -10.15 -3.46 8.10
CA SER A 60 -10.16 -3.21 6.67
C SER A 60 -9.32 -1.95 6.48
N ILE A 61 -8.06 -2.10 6.05
CA ILE A 61 -7.33 -0.98 5.49
C ILE A 61 -8.09 -0.64 4.22
N SER A 62 -8.92 0.38 4.30
CA SER A 62 -9.69 0.88 3.18
C SER A 62 -8.71 1.29 2.09
N SER A 63 -8.66 0.53 0.99
CA SER A 63 -7.60 0.68 0.00
C SER A 63 -7.76 1.96 -0.80
N ALA A 64 -6.62 2.51 -1.24
CA ALA A 64 -6.62 3.57 -2.24
C ALA A 64 -7.27 3.05 -3.53
N LYS A 65 -7.92 3.94 -4.30
CA LYS A 65 -8.47 3.57 -5.62
C LYS A 65 -7.35 3.34 -6.63
N SER A 66 -6.32 4.17 -6.56
CA SER A 66 -5.17 4.09 -7.47
C SER A 66 -3.91 4.62 -6.81
N ILE A 67 -2.78 4.00 -7.09
CA ILE A 67 -1.47 4.42 -6.64
C ILE A 67 -0.53 4.51 -7.85
N PHE A 68 -0.01 5.71 -8.06
CA PHE A 68 1.00 6.00 -9.05
C PHE A 68 2.32 6.19 -8.32
N MET A 69 3.28 5.31 -8.58
CA MET A 69 4.60 5.34 -7.97
C MET A 69 5.62 5.73 -9.02
N SER A 70 6.57 6.56 -8.64
CA SER A 70 7.45 7.19 -9.62
C SER A 70 8.84 7.41 -9.05
N ASP A 71 9.84 7.38 -9.91
CA ASP A 71 11.24 7.51 -9.56
C ASP A 71 12.05 8.11 -10.72
N HIS A 72 13.26 8.57 -10.46
CA HIS A 72 14.08 9.30 -11.41
C HIS A 72 14.75 8.39 -12.46
N THR A 73 14.99 7.12 -12.15
CA THR A 73 15.77 6.25 -13.05
C THR A 73 14.92 5.10 -13.60
N SER A 74 15.06 4.82 -14.90
CA SER A 74 14.36 3.72 -15.57
C SER A 74 14.64 2.37 -14.90
N VAL A 75 15.87 2.14 -14.45
CA VAL A 75 16.26 0.90 -13.73
C VAL A 75 15.47 0.74 -12.42
N VAL A 76 15.27 1.83 -11.67
CA VAL A 76 14.44 1.77 -10.46
C VAL A 76 12.97 1.54 -10.82
N LEU A 77 12.47 2.15 -11.89
CA LEU A 77 11.09 1.94 -12.37
C LEU A 77 10.84 0.50 -12.85
N GLU A 78 11.81 -0.14 -13.49
CA GLU A 78 11.74 -1.56 -13.88
C GLU A 78 11.71 -2.48 -12.65
N ASN A 79 12.58 -2.23 -11.67
CA ASN A 79 12.59 -2.97 -10.40
C ASN A 79 11.28 -2.78 -9.63
N LEU A 80 10.76 -1.56 -9.62
CA LEU A 80 9.48 -1.21 -9.01
C LEU A 80 8.32 -1.96 -9.70
N ALA A 81 8.28 -1.96 -11.03
CA ALA A 81 7.28 -2.70 -11.80
C ALA A 81 7.35 -4.21 -11.52
N HIS A 82 8.56 -4.77 -11.43
CA HIS A 82 8.78 -6.15 -11.04
C HIS A 82 8.23 -6.45 -9.64
N ASN A 83 8.48 -5.57 -8.66
CA ASN A 83 7.96 -5.73 -7.30
C ASN A 83 6.43 -5.65 -7.26
N VAL A 84 5.81 -4.74 -8.03
CA VAL A 84 4.35 -4.66 -8.15
C VAL A 84 3.79 -5.98 -8.67
N GLU A 85 4.39 -6.53 -9.73
CA GLU A 85 3.93 -7.78 -10.32
C GLU A 85 4.13 -8.99 -9.40
N LEU A 86 5.25 -9.07 -8.67
CA LEU A 86 5.48 -10.10 -7.67
C LEU A 86 4.43 -10.06 -6.55
N ASN A 87 4.11 -8.87 -6.02
CA ASN A 87 3.11 -8.73 -4.96
C ASN A 87 1.70 -9.03 -5.46
N ARG A 88 1.37 -8.67 -6.71
CA ARG A 88 0.11 -9.07 -7.37
C ARG A 88 0.00 -10.58 -7.49
N LYS A 89 1.02 -11.24 -8.05
CA LYS A 89 1.06 -12.71 -8.18
C LYS A 89 0.94 -13.45 -6.85
N ASN A 90 1.44 -12.86 -5.77
CA ASN A 90 1.35 -13.40 -4.42
C ASN A 90 0.01 -13.08 -3.72
N GLY A 91 -0.93 -12.40 -4.38
CA GLY A 91 -2.23 -12.02 -3.80
C GLY A 91 -2.12 -11.00 -2.67
N LEU A 92 -1.03 -10.23 -2.64
CA LEU A 92 -0.77 -9.24 -1.57
C LEU A 92 -1.37 -7.86 -1.89
N LEU A 93 -1.73 -7.60 -3.14
CA LEU A 93 -2.34 -6.33 -3.57
C LEU A 93 -3.86 -6.44 -3.66
N ASP A 94 -4.53 -5.33 -3.37
CA ASP A 94 -5.96 -5.19 -3.60
C ASP A 94 -6.25 -5.13 -5.10
N GLU A 95 -7.03 -6.09 -5.60
CA GLU A 95 -7.46 -6.16 -7.00
C GLU A 95 -8.33 -4.96 -7.40
N SER A 96 -8.93 -4.27 -6.44
CA SER A 96 -9.65 -3.02 -6.66
C SER A 96 -8.74 -1.78 -6.69
N CYS A 97 -7.47 -1.92 -6.32
CA CYS A 97 -6.47 -0.87 -6.34
C CYS A 97 -5.60 -0.93 -7.61
N CYS A 98 -5.69 0.11 -8.45
CA CYS A 98 -4.82 0.22 -9.61
C CYS A 98 -3.42 0.71 -9.19
N VAL A 99 -2.40 -0.14 -9.34
CA VAL A 99 -1.00 0.21 -9.01
C VAL A 99 -0.16 0.29 -10.28
N SER A 100 0.53 1.40 -10.50
CA SER A 100 1.36 1.61 -11.69
C SER A 100 2.66 2.36 -11.36
N SER A 101 3.75 1.97 -12.01
CA SER A 101 4.97 2.78 -12.07
C SER A 101 4.85 3.82 -13.18
N VAL A 102 5.31 5.05 -12.93
CA VAL A 102 5.20 6.18 -13.86
C VAL A 102 6.55 6.86 -13.98
N SER A 103 7.01 7.08 -15.21
CA SER A 103 8.14 7.96 -15.51
C SER A 103 7.65 9.40 -15.62
N TYR A 104 8.41 10.35 -15.11
CA TYR A 104 8.21 11.76 -15.41
C TYR A 104 9.41 12.26 -16.22
N ASP A 105 9.12 12.71 -17.44
CA ASP A 105 10.06 13.54 -18.18
C ASP A 105 9.94 14.96 -17.62
N LEU A 106 10.98 15.41 -16.89
CA LEU A 106 11.15 16.79 -16.43
C LEU A 106 11.95 17.60 -17.46
#